data_AF-Q5M2C1-F1
#
_entry.id   AF-Q5M2C1-F1
#
_cell.length_a   1.000
_cell.length_b   1.000
_cell.length_c   1.000
_cell.angle_alpha   90.00
_cell.angle_beta   90.00
_cell.angle_gamma   90.00
#
_symmetry.space_group_name_H-M   'P 1'
#
loop_
_entity.id
_entity.type
_entity.pdbx_description
1 polymer ?
#
loop_
_entity_poly.entity_id
_entity_poly.type
_entity_poly.pdbx_seq_one_letter_code
_entity_poly.pdbx_strand_id
1 'polypeptide(L)' 'MKLEEIKKFVAELRGLSQEELAKKENELKKELFDLRFQAAAGQLDQTARLNEVKKQIARIKTVQSEIK' A
#
# COMPACT_ATOMS: atom_id res chain seq x y z
N MET A 1 -4.25 4.00 -10.62
CA MET A 1 -4.51 5.20 -9.79
C MET A 1 -4.24 6.48 -10.56
N LYS A 2 -5.16 7.45 -10.50
CA LYS A 2 -4.91 8.82 -10.97
C LYS A 2 -3.86 9.49 -10.08
N LEU A 3 -3.03 10.38 -10.63
CA LEU A 3 -1.98 11.07 -9.86
C LEU A 3 -2.52 11.83 -8.66
N GLU A 4 -3.75 12.33 -8.75
CA GLU A 4 -4.44 13.05 -7.67
C GLU A 4 -4.75 12.15 -6.47
N GLU A 5 -5.20 10.92 -6.70
CA GLU A 5 -5.49 9.93 -5.65
C GLU A 5 -4.22 9.59 -4.87
N ILE A 6 -3.09 9.47 -5.58
CA ILE A 6 -1.79 9.19 -4.99
C ILE A 6 -1.36 10.33 -4.07
N LYS A 7 -1.51 11.58 -4.52
CA LYS A 7 -1.14 12.77 -3.73
C LYS A 7 -2.00 12.87 -2.47
N LYS A 8 -3.31 12.66 -2.58
CA LYS A 8 -4.23 12.63 -1.44
C LYS A 8 -3.84 11.53 -0.44
N PHE A 9 -3.61 10.31 -0.93
CA PHE A 9 -3.18 9.20 -0.10
C PHE A 9 -1.88 9.50 0.67
N VAL A 10 -0.86 10.06 0.01
CA VAL A 10 0.40 10.42 0.69
C VAL A 10 0.20 11.54 1.72
N ALA A 11 -0.64 12.54 1.41
CA ALA A 11 -0.96 13.60 2.37
C ALA A 11 -1.68 13.06 3.61
N GLU A 12 -2.63 12.14 3.43
CA GLU A 12 -3.30 11.44 4.53
C GLU A 12 -2.32 10.63 5.38
N LEU A 13 -1.37 9.93 4.76
CA LEU A 13 -0.35 9.16 5.50
C LEU A 13 0.52 10.05 6.40
N ARG A 14 0.87 11.26 5.96
CA ARG A 14 1.69 12.19 6.77
C ARG A 14 0.97 12.73 8.00
N GLY A 15 -0.36 12.67 8.06
CA GLY A 15 -1.16 13.10 9.21
C GLY A 15 -1.40 12.01 10.26
N LEU A 16 -1.00 10.76 10.00
CA LEU A 16 -1.25 9.62 10.87
C LEU A 16 -0.09 9.36 11.82
N SER A 17 -0.41 8.77 12.98
CA SER A 17 0.60 8.34 13.94
C SER A 17 1.42 7.14 13.42
N GLN A 18 2.62 6.91 13.96
CA GLN A 18 3.46 5.77 13.60
C GLN A 18 2.72 4.42 13.76
N GLU A 19 1.91 4.29 14.82
CA GLU A 19 1.12 3.08 15.07
C GLU A 19 0.04 2.86 13.99
N GLU A 20 -0.61 3.92 13.55
CA GLU A 20 -1.63 3.86 12.50
C GLU A 20 -1.01 3.53 11.14
N LEU A 21 0.16 4.10 10.86
CA LEU A 21 0.94 3.75 9.68
C LEU A 21 1.34 2.27 9.68
N ALA A 22 1.78 1.74 10.82
CA ALA A 22 2.11 0.33 10.97
C ALA A 22 0.88 -0.58 10.79
N LYS A 23 -0.28 -0.18 11.33
CA LYS A 23 -1.55 -0.90 11.10
C LYS A 23 -1.91 -0.93 9.61
N LYS A 24 -1.89 0.22 8.92
CA LYS A 24 -2.14 0.30 7.47
C LYS A 24 -1.14 -0.51 6.66
N GLU A 25 0.13 -0.51 7.03
CA GLU A 25 1.15 -1.33 6.37
C GLU A 25 0.81 -2.83 6.47
N ASN A 26 0.37 -3.28 7.65
CA ASN A 26 0.00 -4.67 7.88
C ASN A 26 -1.26 -5.08 7.11
N GLU A 27 -2.25 -4.19 6.99
CA GLU A 27 -3.43 -4.41 6.16
C GLU A 27 -3.05 -4.57 4.68
N LEU A 28 -2.24 -3.67 4.14
CA LEU A 28 -1.77 -3.75 2.75
C LEU A 28 -0.89 -4.98 2.50
N LYS A 29 -0.13 -5.45 3.49
CA LYS A 29 0.63 -6.71 3.38
C LYS A 29 -0.29 -7.93 3.27
N LYS A 30 -1.41 -7.95 4.00
CA LYS A 30 -2.43 -9.00 3.87
C LYS A 30 -3.06 -8.96 2.49
N GLU A 31 -3.47 -7.79 2.01
CA GLU A 31 -3.99 -7.62 0.63
C GLU A 31 -2.96 -8.09 -0.40
N LEU A 32 -1.68 -7.76 -0.23
CA LEU A 32 -0.61 -8.22 -1.11
C LEU A 32 -0.44 -9.75 -1.09
N PHE A 33 -0.64 -10.39 0.06
CA PHE A 33 -0.60 -11.85 0.18
C PHE A 33 -1.76 -12.49 -0.59
N ASP A 34 -2.98 -11.98 -0.41
CA ASP A 34 -4.17 -12.48 -1.10
C ASP A 34 -4.07 -12.29 -2.62
N LEU A 35 -3.59 -11.12 -3.07
CA LEU A 35 -3.34 -10.86 -4.49
C LEU A 35 -2.26 -11.78 -5.07
N ARG A 36 -1.20 -12.09 -4.30
CA ARG A 36 -0.17 -13.05 -4.71
C ARG A 36 -0.73 -14.47 -4.80
N PHE A 37 -1.60 -14.83 -3.86
CA PHE A 37 -2.29 -16.12 -3.87
C PHE A 37 -3.20 -16.25 -5.09
N GLN A 38 -4.02 -15.24 -5.38
CA GLN A 38 -4.86 -15.17 -6.59
C GLN A 38 -4.03 -15.18 -7.88
N ALA A 39 -2.89 -14.49 -7.90
CA ALA A 39 -1.97 -14.50 -9.04
C ALA A 39 -1.38 -15.90 -9.27
N ALA A 40 -0.99 -16.60 -8.21
CA ALA A 40 -0.49 -17.97 -8.30
C ALA A 40 -1.59 -18.97 -8.72
N ALA A 41 -2.84 -18.75 -8.28
CA ALA A 41 -4.00 -19.53 -8.71
C ALA A 41 -4.45 -19.23 -10.16
N GLY A 42 -3.86 -18.22 -10.83
CA GLY A 42 -4.22 -17.83 -12.20
C GLY A 42 -5.58 -17.13 -12.32
N GLN A 43 -6.15 -16.66 -11.20
CA GLN A 43 -7.46 -16.00 -11.14
C GLN A 43 -7.36 -14.47 -11.03
N LEU A 44 -6.15 -13.91 -11.17
CA LEU A 44 -5.94 -12.47 -11.03
C LEU A 44 -6.11 -11.73 -12.36
N ASP A 45 -7.30 -11.18 -12.58
CA ASP A 45 -7.59 -10.34 -13.75
C ASP A 45 -6.78 -9.02 -13.76
N GLN A 46 -6.53 -8.46 -12.57
CA GLN A 46 -5.89 -7.15 -12.41
C GLN A 46 -4.45 -7.24 -11.89
N THR A 47 -3.54 -7.71 -12.75
CA THR A 47 -2.10 -7.80 -12.43
C THR A 47 -1.48 -6.44 -12.04
N ALA A 48 -2.04 -5.33 -12.52
CA ALA A 48 -1.63 -3.98 -12.14
C ALA A 48 -1.80 -3.70 -10.63
N ARG A 49 -2.78 -4.32 -9.98
CA ARG A 49 -3.08 -4.11 -8.55
C ARG A 49 -1.93 -4.54 -7.66
N LEU A 50 -1.21 -5.61 -8.01
CA LEU A 50 0.00 -6.05 -7.30
C LEU A 50 1.06 -4.94 -7.23
N ASN A 51 1.27 -4.23 -8.34
CA ASN A 51 2.24 -3.15 -8.41
C ASN A 51 1.74 -1.90 -7.65
N GLU A 52 0.44 -1.64 -7.67
CA GLU A 52 -0.17 -0.55 -6.91
C GLU A 52 -0.02 -0.75 -5.40
N VAL A 53 -0.38 -1.93 -4.87
CA VAL A 53 -0.26 -2.26 -3.44
C VAL A 53 1.21 -2.21 -2.99
N LYS A 54 2.14 -2.75 -3.79
CA LYS A 54 3.59 -2.61 -3.52
C LYS A 54 4.02 -1.16 -3.40
N LYS A 55 3.56 -0.28 -4.31
CA LYS A 55 3.87 1.15 -4.27
C LYS A 55 3.24 1.85 -3.07
N GLN A 56 2.04 1.45 -2.64
CA GLN A 56 1.40 1.99 -1.43
C GLN A 56 2.19 1.62 -0.18
N ILE A 57 2.59 0.35 -0.03
CA ILE A 57 3.45 -0.10 1.09
C ILE A 57 4.77 0.69 1.10
N ALA A 58 5.40 0.88 -0.06
CA ALA A 58 6.64 1.65 -0.15
C ALA A 58 6.46 3.09 0.32
N ARG A 59 5.35 3.76 -0.06
CA ARG A 59 5.05 5.13 0.39
C ARG A 59 4.82 5.22 1.90
N ILE A 60 4.12 4.24 2.50
CA ILE A 60 3.96 4.18 3.96
C ILE A 60 5.33 4.09 4.64
N LYS A 61 6.20 3.19 4.16
CA LYS A 61 7.55 3.04 4.70
C LYS A 61 8.38 4.32 4.54
N THR A 62 8.25 5.02 3.42
CA THR A 62 8.90 6.32 3.21
C THR A 62 8.44 7.33 4.26
N VAL A 63 7.13 7.49 4.46
CA VAL A 63 6.59 8.41 5.48
C VAL A 63 7.03 8.01 6.89
N GLN A 64 7.01 6.71 7.23
CA GLN A 64 7.53 6.22 8.51
C GLN A 64 9.02 6.57 8.72
N SER A 65 9.83 6.51 7.64
CA SER A 65 11.25 6.87 7.68
C SER A 65 11.49 8.38 7.74
N GLU A 66 10.57 9.21 7.25
CA GLU A 66 10.65 10.68 7.33
C GLU A 66 10.37 11.19 8.76
N ILE A 67 9.59 10.47 9.57
CA ILE A 67 9.25 10.85 10.96
C ILE A 67 10.41 10.56 11.93
N LYS A 68 11.32 9.67 11.56
CA LYS A 68 12.45 9.25 12.39
C LYS A 68 13.56 10.31 12.38
#